data_AF-A0A656JXI1-F1
#
_entry.id   AF-A0A656JXI1-F1
#
_cell.length_a   1.000
_cell.length_b   1.000
_cell.length_c   1.000
_cell.angle_alpha   90.00
_cell.angle_beta   90.00
_cell.angle_gamma   90.00
#
_symmetry.space_group_name_H-M   'P 1'
#
loop_
_entity.id
_entity.type
_entity.pdbx_description
1 polymer ?
#
loop_
_entity_poly.entity_id
_entity_poly.type
_entity_poly.pdbx_seq_one_letter_code
_entity_poly.pdbx_strand_id
1 'polypeptide(L)'
;MHFSIGLRSTFIRYRSLIAALLLSSPVAYADFAIPGFELVHTVPVGTDLQTPDLRAPGDVWRELFDGARERIDIEQFYVADQPGSVMGKVLESLTAAGQRGVNIRFLLEEKGLKLSDPETLARLRAIPNLTLRVLPYA
;
A
#
# COMPACT_ATOMS: atom_id res chain seq x y z
N MET A 1 32.73 3.44 -68.71
CA MET A 1 31.37 3.31 -68.14
C MET A 1 31.52 2.77 -66.71
N HIS A 2 31.48 3.64 -65.70
CA HIS A 2 31.54 3.24 -64.28
C HIS A 2 30.35 3.89 -63.58
N PHE A 3 29.34 3.09 -63.22
CA PHE A 3 28.23 3.50 -62.37
C PHE A 3 28.69 3.40 -60.90
N SER A 4 28.78 4.53 -60.20
CA SER A 4 28.94 4.54 -58.75
C SER A 4 27.58 4.84 -58.12
N ILE A 5 26.93 3.81 -57.57
CA ILE A 5 25.66 3.94 -56.85
C ILE A 5 25.97 4.52 -55.47
N GLY A 6 25.46 5.73 -55.21
CA GLY A 6 25.61 6.45 -53.94
C GLY A 6 24.86 5.78 -52.80
N LEU A 7 25.47 4.80 -52.14
CA LEU A 7 24.91 4.07 -51.01
C LEU A 7 25.09 4.79 -49.64
N ARG A 8 25.32 6.10 -49.63
CA ARG A 8 25.57 6.87 -48.37
C ARG A 8 24.32 7.56 -47.81
N SER A 9 23.29 7.78 -48.62
CA SER A 9 22.11 8.58 -48.24
C SER A 9 21.08 7.81 -47.40
N THR A 10 20.94 6.51 -47.61
CA THR A 10 19.90 5.70 -46.98
C THR A 10 20.16 5.48 -45.48
N PHE A 11 21.42 5.28 -45.08
CA PHE A 11 21.79 5.03 -43.67
C PHE A 11 21.51 6.21 -42.73
N ILE A 12 21.55 7.45 -43.22
CA ILE A 12 21.29 8.65 -42.41
C ILE A 12 19.80 8.81 -42.15
N ARG A 13 18.95 8.52 -43.14
CA ARG A 13 17.49 8.64 -43.04
C ARG A 13 16.91 7.67 -42.01
N TYR A 14 17.40 6.44 -41.96
CA TYR A 14 16.96 5.46 -40.97
C TYR A 14 17.40 5.81 -39.55
N ARG A 15 18.58 6.42 -39.37
CA ARG A 15 19.05 6.89 -38.06
C ARG A 15 18.21 8.02 -37.50
N SER A 16 17.81 8.98 -38.34
CA SER A 16 16.92 10.07 -37.95
C SER A 16 15.52 9.57 -37.60
N LEU A 17 15.01 8.58 -38.33
CA LEU A 17 13.73 7.92 -38.04
C LEU A 17 13.76 7.15 -36.71
N ILE A 18 14.82 6.38 -36.44
CA ILE A 18 14.98 5.64 -35.18
C ILE A 18 15.12 6.63 -34.00
N ALA A 19 15.91 7.70 -34.16
CA ALA A 19 16.03 8.72 -33.12
C ALA A 19 14.69 9.43 -32.86
N ALA A 20 13.93 9.77 -33.90
CA ALA A 20 12.59 10.34 -33.76
C ALA A 20 11.61 9.37 -33.08
N LEU A 21 11.65 8.08 -33.43
CA LEU A 21 10.84 7.04 -32.79
C LEU A 21 11.19 6.90 -31.30
N LEU A 22 12.47 6.82 -30.94
CA LEU A 22 12.93 6.73 -29.55
C LEU A 22 12.59 7.98 -28.72
N LEU A 23 12.65 9.17 -29.33
CA LEU A 23 12.24 10.43 -28.69
C LEU A 23 10.72 10.56 -28.55
N SER A 24 9.95 9.90 -29.43
CA SER A 24 8.48 9.89 -29.41
C SER A 24 7.89 8.75 -28.58
N SER A 25 8.72 7.77 -28.18
CA SER A 25 8.27 6.71 -27.29
C SER A 25 7.98 7.32 -25.92
N PRO A 26 6.73 7.28 -25.43
CA PRO A 26 6.51 7.56 -24.03
C PRO A 26 7.39 6.58 -23.25
N VAL A 27 8.07 7.07 -22.22
CA VAL A 27 8.63 6.19 -21.20
C VAL A 27 7.43 5.43 -20.66
N ALA A 28 7.21 4.21 -21.16
CA ALA A 28 6.08 3.40 -20.80
C ALA A 28 6.33 2.94 -19.37
N TYR A 29 5.88 3.75 -18.42
CA TYR A 29 5.77 3.35 -17.03
C TYR A 29 4.57 2.40 -16.98
N ALA A 30 4.86 1.11 -16.83
CA ALA A 30 3.83 0.12 -16.56
C ALA A 30 3.37 0.34 -15.11
N ASP A 31 2.40 1.24 -14.94
CA ASP A 31 1.74 1.42 -13.66
C ASP A 31 0.79 0.24 -13.42
N PHE A 32 1.11 -0.59 -12.42
CA PHE A 32 0.26 -1.72 -12.03
C PHE A 32 -0.73 -1.23 -10.98
N ALA A 33 -1.91 -0.79 -11.43
CA ALA A 33 -3.00 -0.39 -10.55
C ALA A 33 -4.16 -1.40 -10.65
N ILE A 34 -4.60 -1.91 -9.50
CA ILE A 34 -5.84 -2.68 -9.39
C ILE A 34 -6.92 -1.71 -8.90
N PRO A 35 -7.99 -1.42 -9.67
CA PRO A 35 -9.02 -0.48 -9.23
C PRO A 35 -9.60 -0.84 -7.86
N GLY A 36 -9.54 0.10 -6.92
CA GLY A 36 -10.03 -0.06 -5.56
C GLY A 36 -9.06 -0.76 -4.59
N PHE A 37 -7.85 -1.11 -5.04
CA PHE A 37 -6.81 -1.70 -4.19
C PHE A 37 -5.51 -0.90 -4.31
N GLU A 38 -4.81 -0.77 -3.19
CA GLU A 38 -3.50 -0.13 -3.11
C GLU A 38 -2.54 -1.09 -2.42
N LEU A 39 -1.38 -1.34 -3.04
CA LEU A 39 -0.31 -2.11 -2.43
C LEU A 39 0.49 -1.20 -1.50
N VAL A 40 0.62 -1.60 -0.25
CA VAL A 40 1.43 -0.93 0.76
C VAL A 40 2.25 -1.97 1.51
N HIS A 41 3.41 -1.57 2.03
CA HIS A 41 4.23 -2.48 2.82
C HIS A 41 5.09 -1.74 3.86
N THR A 42 5.42 -2.43 4.94
CA THR A 42 6.36 -1.95 5.94
C THR A 42 7.73 -2.54 5.66
N VAL A 43 8.76 -1.70 5.69
CA VAL A 43 10.15 -2.11 5.48
C VAL A 43 10.87 -2.17 6.83
N PRO A 44 11.73 -3.18 7.07
CA PRO A 44 12.51 -3.24 8.30
C PRO A 44 13.41 -2.02 8.47
N VAL A 45 13.47 -1.50 9.69
CA VAL A 45 14.36 -0.39 10.05
C VAL A 45 15.83 -0.79 9.86
N GLY A 46 16.67 0.17 9.47
CA GLY A 46 18.10 -0.08 9.25
C GLY A 46 18.44 -0.87 7.97
N THR A 47 17.45 -1.08 7.09
CA THR A 47 17.66 -1.71 5.78
C THR A 47 17.44 -0.71 4.64
N ASP A 48 18.00 -1.03 3.48
CA ASP A 48 17.86 -0.32 2.22
C ASP A 48 16.76 -0.94 1.32
N LEU A 49 15.90 -1.79 1.88
CA LEU A 49 14.81 -2.49 1.20
C LEU A 49 13.58 -1.59 0.92
N GLN A 50 13.79 -0.27 0.79
CA GLN A 50 12.72 0.68 0.53
C GLN A 50 12.20 0.53 -0.91
N THR A 51 10.89 0.68 -1.09
CA THR A 51 10.25 0.72 -2.41
C THR A 51 9.66 2.13 -2.58
N PRO A 52 10.39 3.08 -3.20
CA PRO A 52 10.02 4.51 -3.18
C PRO A 52 8.68 4.85 -3.85
N ASP A 53 8.16 3.93 -4.66
CA ASP A 53 6.87 3.99 -5.34
C ASP A 53 5.70 3.47 -4.48
N LEU A 54 5.96 2.85 -3.32
CA LEU A 54 4.92 2.39 -2.41
C LEU A 54 4.77 3.33 -1.21
N ARG A 55 3.51 3.62 -0.86
CA ARG A 55 3.17 4.42 0.32
C ARG A 55 3.30 3.59 1.60
N ALA A 56 3.57 4.29 2.70
CA ALA A 56 3.63 3.66 4.02
C ALA A 56 2.23 3.20 4.48
N PRO A 57 2.05 1.95 4.95
CA PRO A 57 0.75 1.43 5.35
C PRO A 57 0.04 2.28 6.40
N GLY A 58 0.78 2.82 7.37
CA GLY A 58 0.21 3.63 8.45
C GLY A 58 -0.52 4.88 7.94
N ASP A 59 -0.02 5.53 6.89
CA ASP A 59 -0.66 6.71 6.31
C ASP A 59 -1.89 6.33 5.49
N VAL A 60 -1.78 5.26 4.69
CA VAL A 60 -2.89 4.77 3.87
C VAL A 60 -4.04 4.27 4.73
N TRP A 61 -3.77 3.48 5.78
CA TRP A 61 -4.80 2.99 6.67
C TRP A 61 -5.55 4.11 7.38
N ARG A 62 -4.83 5.14 7.83
CA ARG A 62 -5.45 6.34 8.44
C ARG A 62 -6.36 7.06 7.46
N GLU A 63 -5.92 7.27 6.22
CA GLU A 63 -6.75 7.87 5.18
C GLU A 63 -8.03 7.05 4.92
N LEU A 64 -7.90 5.72 4.80
CA LEU A 64 -9.05 4.82 4.63
C LEU A 64 -10.02 4.90 5.83
N PHE A 65 -9.51 4.92 7.06
CA PHE A 65 -10.33 5.00 8.26
C PHE A 65 -10.99 6.36 8.42
N ASP A 66 -10.29 7.44 8.12
CA ASP A 66 -10.81 8.81 8.20
C ASP A 66 -11.89 9.07 7.14
N GLY A 67 -11.75 8.47 5.95
CA GLY A 67 -12.72 8.55 4.85
C GLY A 67 -13.93 7.61 4.97
N ALA A 68 -13.85 6.57 5.82
CA ALA A 68 -14.92 5.58 5.95
C ALA A 68 -16.23 6.20 6.49
N ARG A 69 -17.36 5.84 5.84
CA ARG A 69 -18.70 6.34 6.17
C ARG A 69 -19.62 5.29 6.79
N GLU A 70 -19.52 4.04 6.35
CA GLU A 70 -20.47 2.99 6.72
C GLU A 70 -19.80 1.83 7.47
N ARG A 71 -18.74 1.26 6.91
CA ARG A 71 -18.08 0.08 7.47
C ARG A 71 -16.57 0.08 7.24
N ILE A 72 -15.85 -0.51 8.19
CA ILE A 72 -14.44 -0.90 8.07
C ILE A 72 -14.34 -2.38 8.42
N ASP A 73 -13.68 -3.15 7.55
CA ASP A 73 -13.41 -4.57 7.75
C ASP A 73 -11.90 -4.79 7.81
N ILE A 74 -11.42 -5.39 8.89
CA ILE A 74 -9.99 -5.63 9.13
C ILE A 74 -9.79 -7.08 9.57
N GLU A 75 -8.80 -7.72 8.99
CA GLU A 75 -8.24 -8.99 9.48
C GLU A 75 -6.76 -8.78 9.77
N GLN A 76 -6.30 -9.19 10.95
CA GLN A 76 -4.89 -9.17 11.31
C GLN A 76 -4.49 -10.48 11.99
N PHE A 77 -3.22 -10.84 11.83
CA PHE A 77 -2.66 -11.94 12.60
C PHE A 77 -2.56 -11.57 14.09
N TYR A 78 -1.90 -10.45 14.42
CA TYR A 78 -1.76 -9.93 15.78
C TYR A 78 -1.86 -8.40 15.80
N VAL A 79 -1.99 -7.81 16.98
CA VAL A 79 -1.92 -6.35 17.19
C VAL A 79 -0.89 -6.00 18.25
N ALA A 80 -0.03 -5.03 17.94
CA ALA A 80 0.94 -4.49 18.88
C ALA A 80 1.24 -3.04 18.53
N ASP A 81 1.40 -2.21 19.55
CA ASP A 81 1.87 -0.83 19.46
C ASP A 81 3.07 -0.64 20.41
N GLN A 82 3.87 0.39 20.13
CA GLN A 82 4.99 0.81 20.97
C GLN A 82 5.11 2.33 20.93
N PRO A 83 5.61 2.98 22.01
CA PRO A 83 5.72 4.43 22.05
C PRO A 83 6.48 5.00 20.85
N GLY A 84 5.89 6.02 20.21
CA GLY A 84 6.46 6.67 19.03
C GLY A 84 6.22 5.92 17.70
N SER A 85 5.57 4.76 17.72
CA SER A 85 5.19 4.06 16.49
C SER A 85 4.02 4.76 15.78
N VAL A 86 3.89 4.52 14.47
CA VAL A 86 2.73 5.00 13.69
C VAL A 86 1.42 4.31 14.10
N MET A 87 1.49 3.12 14.72
CA MET A 87 0.32 2.34 15.09
C MET A 87 -0.57 3.08 16.09
N GLY A 88 0.01 3.86 17.02
CA GLY A 88 -0.76 4.71 17.93
C GLY A 88 -1.70 5.66 17.20
N LYS A 89 -1.25 6.27 16.10
CA LYS A 89 -2.05 7.17 15.24
C LYS A 89 -3.07 6.39 14.39
N VAL A 90 -2.72 5.18 13.94
CA VAL A 90 -3.65 4.29 13.23
C VAL A 90 -4.83 3.93 14.14
N LEU A 91 -4.56 3.59 15.41
CA LEU A 91 -5.59 3.29 16.40
C LEU A 91 -6.43 4.53 16.75
N GLU A 92 -5.86 5.73 16.76
CA GLU A 92 -6.60 6.99 16.91
C GLU A 92 -7.59 7.20 15.75
N SER A 93 -7.15 7.08 14.49
CA SER A 93 -8.04 7.19 13.33
C SER A 93 -9.15 6.12 13.33
N LEU A 94 -8.81 4.87 13.70
CA LEU A 94 -9.81 3.80 13.83
C LEU A 94 -10.82 4.10 14.96
N THR A 95 -10.34 4.65 16.08
CA THR A 95 -11.20 5.09 17.19
C THR A 95 -12.14 6.20 16.75
N ALA A 96 -11.63 7.19 16.03
CA ALA A 96 -12.41 8.29 15.49
C ALA A 96 -13.48 7.79 14.51
N ALA A 97 -13.17 6.80 13.66
CA ALA A 97 -14.17 6.18 12.79
C ALA A 97 -15.30 5.53 13.59
N GLY A 98 -14.95 4.77 14.63
CA GLY A 98 -15.93 4.19 15.55
C GLY A 98 -16.82 5.24 16.21
N GLN A 99 -16.23 6.35 16.69
CA GLN A 99 -16.97 7.48 17.28
C GLN A 99 -17.91 8.17 16.29
N ARG A 100 -17.56 8.23 15.00
CA ARG A 100 -18.43 8.75 13.94
C ARG A 100 -19.62 7.83 13.62
N GLY A 101 -19.67 6.63 14.19
CA GLY A 101 -20.74 5.65 13.94
C GLY A 101 -20.41 4.61 12.86
N VAL A 102 -19.17 4.58 12.35
CA VAL A 102 -18.74 3.57 11.38
C VAL A 102 -18.74 2.20 12.05
N ASN A 103 -19.34 1.19 11.42
CA ASN A 103 -19.32 -0.18 11.92
C ASN A 103 -17.96 -0.83 11.63
N ILE A 104 -17.23 -1.25 12.66
CA ILE A 104 -15.90 -1.84 12.49
C ILE A 104 -15.99 -3.33 12.82
N ARG A 105 -15.59 -4.19 11.87
CA ARG A 105 -15.42 -5.62 12.10
C ARG A 105 -13.94 -5.96 12.09
N PHE A 106 -13.46 -6.47 13.21
CA PHE A 106 -12.06 -6.83 13.39
C PHE A 106 -11.93 -8.33 13.61
N LEU A 107 -11.15 -9.01 12.77
CA LEU A 107 -10.82 -10.41 12.89
C LEU A 107 -9.37 -10.57 13.35
N LEU A 108 -9.17 -11.36 14.40
CA LEU A 108 -7.86 -11.85 14.82
C LEU A 108 -7.80 -13.37 14.68
N GLU A 109 -6.61 -13.89 14.45
CA GLU A 109 -6.36 -15.33 14.55
C GLU A 109 -6.05 -15.72 16.02
N GLU A 110 -6.41 -16.94 16.44
CA GLU A 110 -6.27 -17.39 17.82
C GLU A 110 -4.81 -17.44 18.33
N LYS A 111 -3.88 -17.94 17.52
CA LYS A 111 -2.43 -17.96 17.86
C LYS A 111 -1.91 -16.53 17.91
N GLY A 112 -2.28 -15.67 16.97
CA GLY A 112 -1.87 -14.28 16.94
C GLY A 112 -2.49 -13.41 18.04
N LEU A 113 -3.67 -13.79 18.58
CA LEU A 113 -4.21 -13.19 19.81
C LEU A 113 -3.25 -13.34 20.99
N LYS A 114 -2.59 -14.50 21.12
CA LYS A 114 -1.60 -14.77 22.18
C LYS A 114 -0.29 -14.00 21.99
N LEU A 115 0.00 -13.58 20.76
CA LEU A 115 1.18 -12.77 20.41
C LEU A 115 0.91 -11.27 20.46
N SER A 116 -0.36 -10.88 20.58
CA SER A 116 -0.75 -9.48 20.62
C SER A 116 -0.39 -8.83 21.95
N ASP A 117 -0.09 -7.54 21.90
CA ASP A 117 0.18 -6.75 23.10
C ASP A 117 -1.14 -6.54 23.91
N PRO A 118 -1.17 -6.87 25.21
CA PRO A 118 -2.39 -6.78 26.03
C PRO A 118 -2.98 -5.37 26.12
N GLU A 119 -2.15 -4.34 26.20
CA GLU A 119 -2.60 -2.95 26.29
C GLU A 119 -3.23 -2.50 24.97
N THR A 120 -2.57 -2.83 23.86
CA THR A 120 -3.07 -2.60 22.50
C THR A 120 -4.40 -3.31 22.27
N LEU A 121 -4.54 -4.57 22.71
CA LEU A 121 -5.81 -5.30 22.66
C LEU A 121 -6.90 -4.65 23.49
N ALA A 122 -6.58 -4.17 24.70
CA ALA A 122 -7.54 -3.48 25.55
C ALA A 122 -8.03 -2.19 24.88
N ARG A 123 -7.11 -1.40 24.31
CA ARG A 123 -7.42 -0.20 23.54
C ARG A 123 -8.28 -0.50 22.31
N LEU A 124 -7.96 -1.55 21.56
CA LEU A 124 -8.74 -1.98 20.39
C LEU A 124 -10.18 -2.37 20.77
N ARG A 125 -10.34 -3.15 21.85
CA ARG A 125 -11.67 -3.57 22.34
C ARG A 125 -12.51 -2.40 22.87
N ALA A 126 -11.88 -1.29 23.27
CA ALA A 126 -12.56 -0.11 23.76
C ALA A 126 -13.08 0.81 22.63
N ILE A 127 -12.76 0.54 21.36
CA ILE A 127 -13.21 1.36 20.24
C ILE A 127 -14.73 1.23 20.07
N PRO A 128 -15.48 2.35 20.04
CA PRO A 128 -16.92 2.32 19.80
C PRO A 128 -17.27 1.69 18.45
N ASN A 129 -18.38 0.95 18.39
CA ASN A 129 -18.86 0.28 17.17
C ASN A 129 -17.90 -0.75 16.56
N LEU A 130 -16.87 -1.17 17.30
CA LEU A 130 -15.97 -2.25 16.90
C LEU A 130 -16.44 -3.59 17.47
N THR A 131 -16.63 -4.55 16.57
CA THR A 131 -16.83 -5.96 16.91
C THR A 131 -15.56 -6.74 16.60
N LEU A 132 -14.89 -7.21 17.66
CA LEU A 132 -13.74 -8.09 17.54
C LEU A 132 -14.18 -9.56 17.60
N ARG A 133 -13.76 -10.36 16.63
CA ARG A 133 -13.91 -11.83 16.66
C ARG A 133 -12.56 -12.51 16.47
N VAL A 134 -12.45 -13.68 17.07
CA VAL A 134 -11.26 -14.53 16.95
C VAL A 134 -11.62 -15.70 16.05
N LEU A 135 -10.80 -15.93 15.03
CA LEU A 135 -10.91 -17.05 14.11
C LEU A 135 -10.17 -18.26 14.71
N PRO A 136 -10.88 -19.36 15.01
CA PRO A 136 -10.25 -20.61 15.46
C PRO A 136 -9.77 -21.39 14.23
N TYR A 137 -8.67 -20.94 13.62
CA TYR A 137 -8.07 -21.67 12.50
C TYR A 137 -7.13 -22.76 13.05
N ALA A 138 -7.40 -24.02 12.69
CA ALA A 138 -6.68 -25.19 13.19
C ALA A 138 -5.21 -25.21 12.72
#